data_AF-A0AAW9FTB6-F1
#
_entry.id   AF-A0AAW9FTB6-F1
#
_cell.length_a   1.000
_cell.length_b   1.000
_cell.length_c   1.000
_cell.angle_alpha   90.00
_cell.angle_beta   90.00
_cell.angle_gamma   90.00
#
_symmetry.space_group_name_H-M   'P 1'
#
loop_
_entity.id
_entity.type
_entity.pdbx_description
1 polymer ?
#
loop_
_entity_poly.entity_id
_entity_poly.type
_entity_poly.pdbx_seq_one_letter_code
_entity_poly.pdbx_strand_id
1 'polypeptide(L)'
;IPDSTMVDWCGRAMRVLQPLIERIETAIMGSDLLHADDTPIRVLDRSLRDKGLGKGVKKGRIWTYVRDQRPWAGASPPGAAYYFAPDWKEEHVHRHLRQSSGILQADGYKGYGKLYSPGADGLSRFKEAACWAHWRRDFHDIWTSNKSEIARDALDRIGALYDIERDINGQPPEIRLAARQKQSKPKVEAFGLWAEAQLTRIPGKGDLAAAFRYGLSRWSSLCLFLQDGRVAIDNNAAERALRPIGGPESLCTPSLSVCKHWKRVGV
;
A
#
# COMPACT_ATOMS: atom_id res chain seq x y z
N ILE A 1 22.65 3.48 31.52
CA ILE A 1 23.17 4.41 30.48
C ILE A 1 22.10 5.47 30.27
N PRO A 2 22.41 6.78 30.27
CA PRO A 2 21.42 7.82 30.03
C PRO A 2 20.77 7.70 28.65
N ASP A 3 19.47 8.04 28.55
CA ASP A 3 18.72 8.05 27.29
C ASP A 3 19.41 8.84 26.18
N SER A 4 19.96 10.01 26.50
CA SER A 4 20.71 10.84 25.55
C SER A 4 21.90 10.09 24.96
N THR A 5 22.65 9.38 25.79
CA THR A 5 23.81 8.60 25.36
C THR A 5 23.40 7.43 24.46
N MET A 6 22.33 6.71 24.80
CA MET A 6 21.82 5.62 23.95
C MET A 6 21.38 6.14 22.58
N VAL A 7 20.68 7.26 22.55
CA VAL A 7 20.20 7.87 21.31
C VAL A 7 21.35 8.40 20.46
N ASP A 8 22.38 9.00 21.08
CA ASP A 8 23.59 9.42 20.37
C ASP A 8 24.32 8.23 19.74
N TRP A 9 24.39 7.09 20.44
CA TRP A 9 24.97 5.86 19.89
C TRP A 9 24.16 5.33 18.70
N CYS A 10 22.83 5.29 18.81
CA CYS A 10 21.97 4.95 17.68
C CYS A 10 22.22 5.89 16.49
N GLY A 11 22.27 7.21 16.72
CA GLY A 11 22.51 8.19 15.66
C GLY A 11 23.89 8.06 15.00
N ARG A 12 24.93 7.69 15.75
CA ARG A 12 26.26 7.38 15.19
C ARG A 12 26.24 6.10 14.36
N ALA A 13 25.61 5.04 14.85
CA ALA A 13 25.46 3.79 14.11
C ALA A 13 24.71 4.00 12.79
N MET A 14 23.60 4.75 12.81
CA MET A 14 22.84 5.06 11.59
C MET A 14 23.66 5.87 10.59
N ARG A 15 24.48 6.82 11.04
CA ARG A 15 25.41 7.55 10.15
C ARG A 15 26.44 6.63 9.49
N VAL A 16 26.99 5.66 10.23
CA VAL A 16 27.93 4.69 9.67
C VAL A 16 27.24 3.78 8.63
N LEU A 17 25.98 3.42 8.88
CA LEU A 17 25.18 2.57 7.98
C LEU A 17 24.55 3.35 6.81
N GLN A 18 24.63 4.68 6.79
CA GLN A 18 23.94 5.53 5.83
C GLN A 18 24.19 5.14 4.36
N PRO A 19 25.45 4.89 3.90
CA PRO A 19 25.69 4.50 2.51
C PRO A 19 25.03 3.16 2.13
N LEU A 20 24.94 2.23 3.09
CA LEU A 20 24.28 0.94 2.88
C LEU A 20 22.76 1.12 2.78
N ILE A 21 22.17 1.95 3.65
CA ILE A 21 20.75 2.29 3.63
C ILE A 21 20.38 2.90 2.29
N GLU A 22 21.12 3.91 1.82
CA GLU A 22 20.90 4.57 0.54
C GLU A 22 21.01 3.60 -0.64
N ARG A 23 21.97 2.66 -0.58
CA ARG A 23 22.14 1.65 -1.63
C ARG A 23 20.97 0.67 -1.69
N ILE A 24 20.47 0.23 -0.53
CA ILE A 24 19.31 -0.66 -0.41
C ILE A 24 18.05 0.06 -0.88
N GLU A 25 17.83 1.30 -0.42
CA GLU A 25 16.71 2.15 -0.81
C GLU A 25 16.70 2.36 -2.32
N THR A 26 17.82 2.76 -2.92
CA THR A 26 17.95 2.92 -4.38
C THR A 26 17.59 1.64 -5.12
N ALA A 27 18.04 0.48 -4.62
CA ALA A 27 17.74 -0.81 -5.25
C ALA A 27 16.26 -1.21 -5.13
N ILE A 28 15.59 -0.83 -4.05
CA ILE A 28 14.14 -1.08 -3.87
C ILE A 28 13.34 -0.11 -4.74
N MET A 29 13.61 1.18 -4.62
CA MET A 29 12.88 2.26 -5.29
C MET A 29 13.07 2.26 -6.81
N GLY A 30 14.11 1.61 -7.33
CA GLY A 30 14.33 1.36 -8.76
C GLY A 30 13.62 0.10 -9.30
N SER A 31 12.79 -0.59 -8.52
CA SER A 31 12.02 -1.77 -8.96
C SER A 31 10.90 -1.36 -9.92
N ASP A 32 10.70 -2.14 -10.99
CA ASP A 32 9.59 -1.97 -11.94
C ASP A 32 8.20 -2.22 -11.33
N LEU A 33 8.15 -2.84 -10.15
CA LEU A 33 6.95 -3.05 -9.37
C LEU A 33 7.22 -2.71 -7.91
N LEU A 34 6.43 -1.79 -7.38
CA LEU A 34 6.47 -1.36 -5.99
C LEU A 34 5.10 -1.57 -5.34
N HIS A 35 5.11 -2.17 -4.17
CA HIS A 35 3.98 -2.12 -3.24
C HIS A 35 4.11 -0.87 -2.37
N ALA A 36 3.01 -0.15 -2.13
CA ALA A 36 3.03 1.05 -1.29
C ALA A 36 1.84 1.09 -0.34
N ASP A 37 2.08 1.48 0.89
CA ASP A 37 1.05 1.66 1.92
C ASP A 37 1.56 2.64 2.98
N ASP A 38 0.69 3.04 3.89
CA ASP A 38 1.03 3.93 4.99
C ASP A 38 0.35 3.55 6.30
N THR A 39 0.99 3.89 7.43
CA THR A 39 0.36 3.80 8.75
C THR A 39 0.48 5.12 9.50
N PRO A 40 -0.58 5.57 10.19
CA PRO A 40 -0.50 6.75 11.04
C PRO A 40 0.37 6.49 12.27
N ILE A 41 1.13 7.52 12.68
CA ILE A 41 1.90 7.51 13.92
C ILE A 41 1.69 8.79 14.73
N ARG A 42 1.92 8.71 16.05
CA ARG A 42 1.89 9.88 16.94
C ARG A 42 3.28 10.49 17.03
N VAL A 43 3.41 11.75 16.65
CA VAL A 43 4.68 12.48 16.60
C VAL A 43 4.63 13.60 17.62
N LEU A 44 5.69 13.73 18.43
CA LEU A 44 5.85 14.89 19.30
C LEU A 44 6.19 16.13 18.48
N ASP A 45 5.37 17.16 18.59
CA ASP A 45 5.60 18.49 18.03
C ASP A 45 5.71 19.50 19.17
N ARG A 46 6.96 19.81 19.55
CA ARG A 46 7.24 20.74 20.65
C ARG A 46 6.75 22.14 20.35
N SER A 47 6.72 22.55 19.08
CA SER A 47 6.22 23.88 18.69
C SER A 47 4.74 24.08 19.04
N LEU A 48 3.95 23.00 19.13
CA LEU A 48 2.56 23.05 19.59
C LEU A 48 2.46 23.22 21.11
N ARG A 49 3.35 22.55 21.87
CA ARG A 49 3.47 22.76 23.32
C ARG A 49 3.93 24.18 23.64
N ASP A 50 4.92 24.67 22.91
CA ASP A 50 5.49 26.01 23.10
C ASP A 50 4.48 27.11 22.73
N LYS A 51 3.48 26.80 21.89
CA LYS A 51 2.34 27.67 21.56
C LYS A 51 1.11 27.48 22.47
N GLY A 52 1.21 26.68 23.54
CA GLY A 52 0.11 26.42 24.47
C GLY A 52 -1.01 25.52 23.91
N LEU A 53 -0.81 24.88 22.76
CA LEU A 53 -1.80 24.02 22.10
C LEU A 53 -1.59 22.54 22.48
N GLY A 54 -2.20 22.14 23.59
CA GLY A 54 -2.31 20.73 24.01
C GLY A 54 -0.98 20.05 24.38
N LYS A 55 -0.96 18.70 24.37
CA LYS A 55 0.20 17.88 24.80
C LYS A 55 1.39 17.90 23.82
N GLY A 56 1.36 18.71 22.76
CA GLY A 56 2.42 18.77 21.75
C GLY A 56 2.56 17.46 20.96
N VAL A 57 1.44 16.85 20.55
CA VAL A 57 1.42 15.61 19.74
C VAL A 57 0.58 15.87 18.48
N LYS A 58 1.10 15.49 17.32
CA LYS A 58 0.39 15.51 16.04
C LYS A 58 0.40 14.13 15.36
N LYS A 59 -0.51 13.95 14.40
CA LYS A 59 -0.61 12.75 13.58
C LYS A 59 0.33 12.87 12.37
N GLY A 60 1.42 12.11 12.38
CA GLY A 60 2.27 11.88 11.21
C GLY A 60 1.95 10.53 10.57
N ARG A 61 2.71 10.17 9.54
CA ARG A 61 2.56 8.92 8.78
C ARG A 61 3.93 8.30 8.54
N ILE A 62 4.00 6.98 8.54
CA ILE A 62 5.12 6.23 7.97
C ILE A 62 4.62 5.58 6.70
N TRP A 63 5.22 5.95 5.58
CA TRP A 63 5.02 5.33 4.28
C TRP A 63 5.99 4.17 4.12
N THR A 64 5.54 3.07 3.55
CA THR A 64 6.40 1.96 3.13
C THR A 64 6.35 1.79 1.62
N TYR A 65 7.49 1.46 1.03
CA TYR A 65 7.62 1.02 -0.35
C TYR A 65 8.34 -0.33 -0.35
N VAL A 66 7.72 -1.34 -0.94
CA VAL A 66 8.18 -2.73 -0.83
C VAL A 66 8.40 -3.31 -2.22
N ARG A 67 9.57 -3.92 -2.41
CA ARG A 67 9.84 -4.85 -3.50
C ARG A 67 9.74 -6.26 -2.92
N ASP A 68 8.81 -7.06 -3.41
CA ASP A 68 8.70 -8.48 -3.05
C ASP A 68 8.40 -9.32 -4.30
N GLN A 69 9.41 -10.01 -4.80
CA GLN A 69 9.30 -10.83 -6.02
C GLN A 69 9.01 -12.30 -5.75
N ARG A 70 8.98 -12.71 -4.47
CA ARG A 70 8.73 -14.10 -4.07
C ARG A 70 7.39 -14.65 -4.59
N PRO A 71 6.28 -13.89 -4.62
CA PRO A 71 5.00 -14.39 -5.13
C PRO A 71 5.04 -14.86 -6.60
N TRP A 72 6.01 -14.39 -7.38
CA TRP A 72 6.20 -14.78 -8.78
C TRP A 72 7.56 -15.44 -9.05
N ALA A 73 8.24 -15.95 -8.01
CA ALA A 73 9.55 -16.58 -8.11
C ALA A 73 10.66 -15.71 -8.76
N GLY A 74 10.61 -14.39 -8.55
CA GLY A 74 11.68 -13.51 -9.01
C GLY A 74 12.95 -13.62 -8.17
N ALA A 75 14.08 -13.29 -8.79
CA ALA A 75 15.41 -13.44 -8.20
C ALA A 75 15.79 -12.32 -7.23
N SER A 76 15.11 -11.17 -7.27
CA SER A 76 15.49 -10.04 -6.41
C SER A 76 15.08 -10.30 -4.96
N PRO A 77 15.95 -10.05 -3.97
CA PRO A 77 15.61 -10.24 -2.57
C PRO A 77 14.49 -9.28 -2.15
N PRO A 78 13.59 -9.67 -1.24
CA PRO A 78 12.56 -8.77 -0.74
C PRO A 78 13.21 -7.62 0.05
N GLY A 79 12.62 -6.43 -0.02
CA GLY A 79 13.12 -5.26 0.69
C GLY A 79 12.03 -4.20 0.88
N ALA A 80 12.15 -3.42 1.95
CA ALA A 80 11.24 -2.32 2.27
C ALA A 80 12.03 -1.03 2.54
N ALA A 81 11.56 0.08 1.99
CA ALA A 81 12.01 1.42 2.31
C ALA A 81 10.90 2.14 3.10
N TYR A 82 11.28 2.86 4.17
CA TYR A 82 10.33 3.56 5.03
C TYR A 82 10.61 5.05 5.02
N TYR A 83 9.56 5.85 4.87
CA TYR A 83 9.65 7.30 4.85
C TYR A 83 8.70 7.90 5.87
N PHE A 84 9.22 8.78 6.71
CA PHE A 84 8.40 9.56 7.62
C PHE A 84 7.81 10.79 6.91
N ALA A 85 6.51 11.02 7.09
CA ALA A 85 5.83 12.24 6.69
C ALA A 85 5.14 12.91 7.90
N PRO A 86 5.24 14.24 8.06
CA PRO A 86 4.65 14.95 9.19
C PRO A 86 3.14 15.12 9.12
N ASP A 87 2.53 14.88 7.95
CA ASP A 87 1.10 14.94 7.66
C ASP A 87 0.75 13.95 6.52
N TRP A 88 -0.51 13.97 6.05
CA TRP A 88 -1.02 13.03 5.04
C TRP A 88 -1.27 13.70 3.67
N LYS A 89 -0.34 14.53 3.25
CA LYS A 89 -0.40 15.24 1.96
C LYS A 89 0.26 14.46 0.83
N GLU A 90 -0.25 14.68 -0.37
CA GLU A 90 0.21 14.01 -1.59
C GLU A 90 1.65 14.40 -1.98
N GLU A 91 2.10 15.60 -1.62
CA GLU A 91 3.44 16.07 -1.96
C GLU A 91 4.56 15.14 -1.44
N HIS A 92 4.32 14.41 -0.35
CA HIS A 92 5.29 13.46 0.19
C HIS A 92 5.46 12.26 -0.72
N VAL A 93 4.38 11.63 -1.18
CA VAL A 93 4.47 10.48 -2.09
C VAL A 93 5.02 10.88 -3.45
N HIS A 94 4.75 12.10 -3.93
CA HIS A 94 5.37 12.62 -5.16
C HIS A 94 6.87 12.81 -5.01
N ARG A 95 7.33 13.27 -3.83
CA ARG A 95 8.76 13.41 -3.53
C ARG A 95 9.44 12.05 -3.43
N HIS A 96 8.87 11.11 -2.67
CA HIS A 96 9.48 9.78 -2.47
C HIS A 96 9.60 9.03 -3.80
N LEU A 97 8.56 9.07 -4.64
CA LEU A 97 8.49 8.35 -5.91
C LEU A 97 8.99 9.18 -7.10
N ARG A 98 9.73 10.29 -6.86
CA ARG A 98 10.08 11.21 -7.96
C ARG A 98 10.98 10.55 -9.02
N GLN A 99 11.79 9.58 -8.63
CA GLN A 99 12.76 8.86 -9.49
C GLN A 99 12.36 7.40 -9.76
N SER A 100 11.16 7.00 -9.33
CA SER A 100 10.64 5.65 -9.51
C SER A 100 9.62 5.62 -10.65
N SER A 101 9.44 4.47 -11.28
CA SER A 101 8.46 4.26 -12.37
C SER A 101 8.07 2.79 -12.45
N GLY A 102 7.05 2.46 -13.25
CA GLY A 102 6.63 1.09 -13.49
C GLY A 102 5.21 0.83 -13.00
N ILE A 103 5.03 -0.14 -12.11
CA ILE A 103 3.73 -0.51 -11.53
C ILE A 103 3.75 -0.14 -10.05
N LEU A 104 2.74 0.63 -9.62
CA LEU A 104 2.51 0.93 -8.21
C LEU A 104 1.28 0.16 -7.76
N GLN A 105 1.50 -0.83 -6.90
CA GLN A 105 0.45 -1.57 -6.24
C GLN A 105 0.18 -0.96 -4.87
N ALA A 106 -0.99 -0.36 -4.70
CA ALA A 106 -1.30 0.41 -3.51
C ALA A 106 -2.77 0.27 -3.11
N ASP A 107 -3.12 0.87 -1.98
CA ASP A 107 -4.50 1.15 -1.65
C ASP A 107 -5.10 2.24 -2.57
N GLY A 108 -6.37 2.58 -2.35
CA GLY A 108 -7.05 3.60 -3.13
C GLY A 108 -6.71 5.06 -2.75
N TYR A 109 -5.55 5.34 -2.16
CA TYR A 109 -5.19 6.68 -1.71
C TYR A 109 -5.11 7.68 -2.88
N LYS A 110 -5.95 8.72 -2.80
CA LYS A 110 -6.12 9.71 -3.88
C LYS A 110 -4.84 10.49 -4.20
N GLY A 111 -3.91 10.63 -3.25
CA GLY A 111 -2.66 11.37 -3.48
C GLY A 111 -1.75 10.72 -4.52
N TYR A 112 -1.95 9.44 -4.84
CA TYR A 112 -1.24 8.78 -5.94
C TYR A 112 -1.76 9.18 -7.32
N GLY A 113 -2.95 9.80 -7.44
CA GLY A 113 -3.60 10.02 -8.73
C GLY A 113 -2.72 10.72 -9.78
N LYS A 114 -1.96 11.74 -9.39
CA LYS A 114 -1.03 12.45 -10.30
C LYS A 114 0.12 11.58 -10.81
N LEU A 115 0.47 10.51 -10.11
CA LEU A 115 1.51 9.56 -10.54
C LEU A 115 1.03 8.63 -11.66
N TYR A 116 -0.28 8.44 -11.77
CA TYR A 116 -0.93 7.62 -12.78
C TYR A 116 -1.32 8.41 -14.03
N SER A 117 -1.47 9.73 -13.90
CA SER A 117 -1.74 10.61 -15.03
C SER A 117 -0.56 10.67 -16.01
N PRO A 118 -0.82 10.74 -17.32
CA PRO A 118 0.22 11.00 -18.32
C PRO A 118 0.95 12.31 -18.05
N GLY A 119 2.28 12.30 -18.23
CA GLY A 119 3.10 13.50 -18.22
C GLY A 119 2.99 14.31 -19.52
N ALA A 120 3.82 15.35 -19.64
CA ALA A 120 3.89 16.17 -20.86
C ALA A 120 4.36 15.38 -22.10
N ASP A 121 5.07 14.27 -21.88
CA ASP A 121 5.49 13.29 -22.89
C ASP A 121 4.40 12.28 -23.28
N GLY A 122 3.20 12.39 -22.67
CA GLY A 122 2.08 11.48 -22.90
C GLY A 122 2.22 10.13 -22.19
N LEU A 123 3.27 9.92 -21.39
CA LEU A 123 3.52 8.67 -20.68
C LEU A 123 3.20 8.81 -19.19
N SER A 124 2.47 7.83 -18.64
CA SER A 124 2.27 7.73 -17.20
C SER A 124 3.52 7.12 -16.56
N ARG A 125 3.98 7.73 -15.47
CA ARG A 125 5.13 7.22 -14.70
C ARG A 125 4.82 5.87 -14.06
N PHE A 126 3.60 5.72 -13.56
CA PHE A 126 3.11 4.49 -12.96
C PHE A 126 1.84 4.01 -13.62
N LYS A 127 1.72 2.68 -13.77
CA LYS A 127 0.44 2.00 -13.91
C LYS A 127 -0.08 1.66 -12.51
N GLU A 128 -1.35 1.97 -12.26
CA GLU A 128 -2.01 1.63 -11.01
C GLU A 128 -2.37 0.14 -10.98
N ALA A 129 -1.91 -0.58 -9.97
CA ALA A 129 -2.41 -1.91 -9.60
C ALA A 129 -3.27 -1.78 -8.34
N ALA A 130 -4.59 -1.85 -8.50
CA ALA A 130 -5.50 -1.76 -7.37
C ALA A 130 -5.57 -3.09 -6.60
N CYS A 131 -5.85 -3.00 -5.30
CA CYS A 131 -5.84 -4.14 -4.38
C CYS A 131 -7.25 -4.72 -4.20
N TRP A 132 -7.43 -6.01 -4.53
CA TRP A 132 -8.72 -6.69 -4.36
C TRP A 132 -9.10 -6.86 -2.89
N ALA A 133 -8.13 -7.00 -1.97
CA ALA A 133 -8.41 -7.08 -0.53
C ALA A 133 -9.12 -5.83 0.00
N HIS A 134 -8.81 -4.64 -0.53
CA HIS A 134 -9.51 -3.42 -0.13
C HIS A 134 -10.98 -3.45 -0.58
N TRP A 135 -11.22 -3.84 -1.84
CA TRP A 135 -12.59 -3.97 -2.33
C TRP A 135 -13.39 -5.06 -1.59
N ARG A 136 -12.72 -6.19 -1.29
CA ARG A 136 -13.28 -7.27 -0.49
C ARG A 136 -13.65 -6.83 0.93
N ARG A 137 -12.83 -5.96 1.54
CA ARG A 137 -13.05 -5.43 2.90
C ARG A 137 -14.38 -4.66 2.98
N ASP A 138 -14.68 -3.83 1.98
CA ASP A 138 -15.94 -3.10 1.92
C ASP A 138 -17.17 -4.05 1.98
N PHE A 139 -17.17 -5.11 1.17
CA PHE A 139 -18.24 -6.10 1.19
C PHE A 139 -18.30 -6.90 2.49
N HIS A 140 -17.14 -7.21 3.08
CA HIS A 140 -17.06 -7.90 4.36
C HIS A 140 -17.69 -7.07 5.49
N ASP A 141 -17.40 -5.78 5.53
CA ASP A 141 -17.92 -4.87 6.56
C ASP A 141 -19.44 -4.71 6.42
N ILE A 142 -19.95 -4.61 5.19
CA ILE A 142 -21.38 -4.59 4.89
C ILE A 142 -22.03 -5.91 5.35
N TRP A 143 -21.48 -7.06 4.95
CA TRP A 143 -22.00 -8.37 5.35
C TRP A 143 -22.02 -8.53 6.88
N THR A 144 -20.98 -8.07 7.56
CA THR A 144 -20.88 -8.14 9.03
C THR A 144 -21.94 -7.25 9.69
N SER A 145 -22.17 -6.05 9.12
CA SER A 145 -23.12 -5.07 9.63
C SER A 145 -24.58 -5.48 9.45
N ASN A 146 -24.97 -5.94 8.25
CA ASN A 146 -26.38 -6.11 7.91
C ASN A 146 -26.75 -7.41 7.18
N LYS A 147 -25.80 -8.36 7.03
CA LYS A 147 -26.04 -9.65 6.37
C LYS A 147 -26.60 -9.54 4.95
N SER A 148 -26.19 -8.51 4.20
CA SER A 148 -26.57 -8.37 2.79
C SER A 148 -26.14 -9.57 1.94
N GLU A 149 -27.09 -10.29 1.36
CA GLU A 149 -26.82 -11.42 0.45
C GLU A 149 -26.00 -11.00 -0.78
N ILE A 150 -26.22 -9.79 -1.30
CA ILE A 150 -25.43 -9.25 -2.41
C ILE A 150 -23.95 -9.08 -1.99
N ALA A 151 -23.70 -8.59 -0.77
CA ALA A 151 -22.34 -8.51 -0.26
C ALA A 151 -21.71 -9.91 -0.09
N ARG A 152 -22.50 -10.91 0.34
CA ARG A 152 -22.05 -12.30 0.42
C ARG A 152 -21.66 -12.87 -0.94
N ASP A 153 -22.50 -12.69 -1.95
CA ASP A 153 -22.22 -13.12 -3.33
C ASP A 153 -20.93 -12.48 -3.87
N ALA A 154 -20.71 -11.19 -3.59
CA ALA A 154 -19.47 -10.52 -3.97
C ALA A 154 -18.25 -11.15 -3.28
N LEU A 155 -18.36 -11.46 -1.98
CA LEU A 155 -17.28 -12.14 -1.23
C LEU A 155 -16.97 -13.53 -1.79
N ASP A 156 -17.99 -14.31 -2.14
CA ASP A 156 -17.83 -15.67 -2.67
C ASP A 156 -17.18 -15.62 -4.08
N ARG A 157 -17.59 -14.67 -4.94
CA ARG A 157 -16.96 -14.43 -6.25
C ARG A 157 -15.49 -14.04 -6.14
N ILE A 158 -15.18 -13.12 -5.22
CA ILE A 158 -13.80 -12.72 -4.94
C ILE A 158 -13.01 -13.90 -4.35
N GLY A 159 -13.61 -14.69 -3.45
CA GLY A 159 -13.01 -15.89 -2.87
C GLY A 159 -12.53 -16.89 -3.92
N ALA A 160 -13.33 -17.13 -4.96
CA ALA A 160 -12.96 -18.01 -6.06
C ALA A 160 -11.73 -17.52 -6.86
N LEU A 161 -11.45 -16.21 -6.88
CA LEU A 161 -10.21 -15.67 -7.47
C LEU A 161 -9.02 -15.96 -6.55
N TYR A 162 -9.19 -15.82 -5.23
CA TYR A 162 -8.14 -16.12 -4.27
C TYR A 162 -7.74 -17.59 -4.26
N ASP A 163 -8.68 -18.51 -4.52
CA ASP A 163 -8.36 -19.93 -4.62
C ASP A 163 -7.42 -20.19 -5.81
N ILE A 164 -7.67 -19.56 -6.96
CA ILE A 164 -6.75 -19.64 -8.11
C ILE A 164 -5.39 -19.03 -7.77
N GLU A 165 -5.38 -17.85 -7.14
CA GLU A 165 -4.12 -17.16 -6.78
C GLU A 165 -3.28 -17.95 -5.79
N ARG A 166 -3.92 -18.74 -4.91
CA ARG A 166 -3.25 -19.64 -3.96
C ARG A 166 -2.46 -20.72 -4.69
N ASP A 167 -3.05 -21.32 -5.73
CA ASP A 167 -2.45 -22.42 -6.48
C ASP A 167 -1.25 -21.98 -7.34
N ILE A 168 -1.26 -20.72 -7.80
CA ILE A 168 -0.20 -20.16 -8.65
C ILE A 168 0.82 -19.32 -7.89
N ASN A 169 0.70 -19.20 -6.57
CA ASN A 169 1.64 -18.43 -5.76
C ASN A 169 3.02 -19.09 -5.74
N GLY A 170 4.07 -18.30 -5.99
CA GLY A 170 5.45 -18.80 -6.09
C GLY A 170 5.79 -19.45 -7.43
N GLN A 171 4.88 -19.42 -8.41
CA GLN A 171 5.17 -19.83 -9.79
C GLN A 171 5.76 -18.67 -10.60
N PRO A 172 6.54 -18.92 -11.67
CA PRO A 172 7.03 -17.87 -12.57
C PRO A 172 5.89 -17.01 -13.16
N PRO A 173 6.17 -15.75 -13.57
CA PRO A 173 5.15 -14.84 -14.09
C PRO A 173 4.33 -15.44 -15.24
N GLU A 174 4.96 -16.23 -16.09
CA GLU A 174 4.33 -16.72 -17.33
C GLU A 174 3.31 -17.81 -17.04
N ILE A 175 3.61 -18.65 -16.05
CA ILE A 175 2.69 -19.69 -15.55
C ILE A 175 1.51 -19.03 -14.83
N ARG A 176 1.78 -18.01 -14.01
CA ARG A 176 0.74 -17.23 -13.33
C ARG A 176 -0.20 -16.58 -14.34
N LEU A 177 0.37 -15.92 -15.36
CA LEU A 177 -0.40 -15.23 -16.40
C LEU A 177 -1.25 -16.21 -17.22
N ALA A 178 -0.69 -17.35 -17.64
CA ALA A 178 -1.43 -18.37 -18.37
C ALA A 178 -2.61 -18.93 -17.58
N ALA A 179 -2.41 -19.24 -16.29
CA ALA A 179 -3.48 -19.70 -15.40
C ALA A 179 -4.56 -18.63 -15.20
N ARG A 180 -4.17 -17.37 -15.02
CA ARG A 180 -5.10 -16.24 -14.89
C ARG A 180 -5.92 -16.02 -16.15
N GLN A 181 -5.32 -16.08 -17.33
CA GLN A 181 -6.04 -15.95 -18.60
C GLN A 181 -7.06 -17.08 -18.77
N LYS A 182 -6.71 -18.32 -18.41
CA LYS A 182 -7.60 -19.48 -18.52
C LYS A 182 -8.72 -19.51 -17.46
N GLN A 183 -8.42 -19.12 -16.22
CA GLN A 183 -9.29 -19.37 -15.07
C GLN A 183 -9.85 -18.08 -14.43
N SER A 184 -8.99 -17.10 -14.15
CA SER A 184 -9.38 -15.88 -13.43
C SER A 184 -10.12 -14.89 -14.33
N LYS A 185 -9.64 -14.68 -15.57
CA LYS A 185 -10.22 -13.73 -16.52
C LYS A 185 -11.72 -13.91 -16.76
N PRO A 186 -12.24 -15.11 -17.12
CA PRO A 186 -13.68 -15.28 -17.31
C PRO A 186 -14.49 -15.02 -16.02
N LYS A 187 -13.93 -15.30 -14.84
CA LYS A 187 -14.58 -15.02 -13.56
C LYS A 187 -14.61 -13.52 -13.24
N VAL A 188 -13.51 -12.81 -13.51
CA VAL A 188 -13.42 -11.36 -13.34
C VAL A 188 -14.39 -10.65 -14.28
N GLU A 189 -14.41 -11.01 -15.56
CA GLU A 189 -15.34 -10.43 -16.55
C GLU A 189 -16.80 -10.65 -16.16
N ALA A 190 -17.16 -11.88 -15.76
CA ALA A 190 -18.50 -12.18 -15.26
C ALA A 190 -18.84 -11.41 -13.96
N PHE A 191 -17.85 -11.18 -13.09
CA PHE A 191 -18.04 -10.40 -11.87
C PHE A 191 -18.26 -8.91 -12.17
N GLY A 192 -17.57 -8.35 -13.16
CA GLY A 192 -17.75 -6.97 -13.61
C GLY A 192 -19.17 -6.73 -14.13
N LEU A 193 -19.63 -7.57 -15.05
CA LEU A 193 -21.01 -7.51 -15.59
C LEU A 193 -22.06 -7.66 -14.48
N TRP A 194 -21.82 -8.58 -13.55
CA TRP A 194 -22.69 -8.75 -12.39
C TRP A 194 -22.71 -7.50 -11.50
N ALA A 195 -21.56 -6.90 -11.21
CA ALA A 195 -21.44 -5.71 -10.38
C ALA A 195 -22.15 -4.50 -11.00
N GLU A 196 -22.04 -4.30 -12.32
CA GLU A 196 -22.78 -3.28 -13.05
C GLU A 196 -24.29 -3.51 -12.96
N ALA A 197 -24.75 -4.75 -13.15
CA ALA A 197 -26.16 -5.11 -13.03
C ALA A 197 -26.69 -4.95 -11.60
N GLN A 198 -25.88 -5.21 -10.56
CA GLN A 198 -26.29 -4.95 -9.17
C GLN A 198 -26.46 -3.46 -8.91
N LEU A 199 -25.57 -2.61 -9.45
CA LEU A 199 -25.60 -1.17 -9.21
C LEU A 199 -26.89 -0.51 -9.71
N THR A 200 -27.55 -1.06 -10.74
CA THR A 200 -28.84 -0.56 -11.24
C THR A 200 -30.03 -0.96 -10.37
N ARG A 201 -29.85 -1.96 -9.49
CA ARG A 201 -30.92 -2.57 -8.69
C ARG A 201 -30.92 -2.16 -7.22
N ILE A 202 -29.85 -1.53 -6.75
CA ILE A 202 -29.67 -1.14 -5.34
C ILE A 202 -29.81 0.37 -5.15
N PRO A 203 -30.18 0.84 -3.94
CA PRO A 203 -30.23 2.27 -3.64
C PRO A 203 -28.88 2.95 -3.84
N GLY A 204 -28.83 3.96 -4.73
CA GLY A 204 -27.57 4.57 -5.16
C GLY A 204 -26.75 5.24 -4.06
N LYS A 205 -27.34 5.65 -2.93
CA LYS A 205 -26.64 6.31 -1.82
C LYS A 205 -26.16 5.37 -0.70
N GLY A 206 -26.43 4.08 -0.78
CA GLY A 206 -26.03 3.12 0.26
C GLY A 206 -24.56 2.71 0.18
N ASP A 207 -24.03 2.17 1.29
CA ASP A 207 -22.65 1.68 1.40
C ASP A 207 -22.35 0.58 0.37
N LEU A 208 -23.33 -0.29 0.09
CA LEU A 208 -23.20 -1.31 -0.95
C LEU A 208 -22.99 -0.70 -2.35
N ALA A 209 -23.73 0.36 -2.68
CA ALA A 209 -23.54 1.07 -3.93
C ALA A 209 -22.19 1.81 -3.98
N ALA A 210 -21.72 2.31 -2.84
CA ALA A 210 -20.39 2.90 -2.73
C ALA A 210 -19.27 1.87 -2.97
N ALA A 211 -19.38 0.67 -2.39
CA ALA A 211 -18.45 -0.44 -2.59
C ALA A 211 -18.39 -0.86 -4.08
N PHE A 212 -19.54 -0.99 -4.75
CA PHE A 212 -19.56 -1.29 -6.19
C PHE A 212 -18.93 -0.19 -7.03
N ARG A 213 -19.25 1.08 -6.78
CA ARG A 213 -18.62 2.21 -7.48
C ARG A 213 -17.12 2.26 -7.27
N TYR A 214 -16.64 1.93 -6.07
CA TYR A 214 -15.21 1.87 -5.78
C TYR A 214 -14.50 0.91 -6.74
N GLY A 215 -14.99 -0.32 -6.87
CA GLY A 215 -14.40 -1.33 -7.75
C GLY A 215 -14.55 -0.98 -9.23
N LEU A 216 -15.76 -0.62 -9.67
CA LEU A 216 -16.03 -0.31 -11.08
C LEU A 216 -15.24 0.91 -11.59
N SER A 217 -15.08 1.95 -10.74
CA SER A 217 -14.26 3.12 -11.11
C SER A 217 -12.76 2.82 -11.26
N ARG A 218 -12.29 1.68 -10.73
CA ARG A 218 -10.89 1.21 -10.79
C ARG A 218 -10.75 -0.11 -11.52
N TRP A 219 -11.73 -0.46 -12.36
CA TRP A 219 -11.80 -1.78 -12.96
C TRP A 219 -10.55 -2.16 -13.76
N SER A 220 -10.02 -1.22 -14.54
CA SER A 220 -8.75 -1.40 -15.28
C SER A 220 -7.58 -1.68 -14.33
N SER A 221 -7.45 -0.90 -13.26
CA SER A 221 -6.41 -1.07 -12.24
C SER A 221 -6.55 -2.37 -11.45
N LEU A 222 -7.78 -2.81 -11.17
CA LEU A 222 -8.09 -4.12 -10.57
C LEU A 222 -7.81 -5.27 -11.52
N CYS A 223 -7.92 -5.07 -12.83
CA CYS A 223 -7.66 -6.10 -13.84
C CYS A 223 -6.18 -6.20 -14.26
N LEU A 224 -5.30 -5.32 -13.78
CA LEU A 224 -3.90 -5.30 -14.21
C LEU A 224 -3.17 -6.63 -13.91
N PHE A 225 -3.52 -7.33 -12.83
CA PHE A 225 -2.96 -8.66 -12.52
C PHE A 225 -3.28 -9.73 -13.58
N LEU A 226 -4.35 -9.56 -14.35
CA LEU A 226 -4.66 -10.44 -15.47
C LEU A 226 -3.73 -10.20 -16.66
N GLN A 227 -3.08 -9.05 -16.75
CA GLN A 227 -2.25 -8.65 -17.88
C GLN A 227 -0.75 -8.85 -17.60
N ASP A 228 -0.35 -8.82 -16.32
CA ASP A 228 1.04 -8.98 -15.91
C ASP A 228 1.16 -10.00 -14.77
N GLY A 229 1.86 -11.11 -15.02
CA GLY A 229 2.05 -12.20 -14.06
C GLY A 229 2.83 -11.81 -12.79
N ARG A 230 3.56 -10.69 -12.82
CA ARG A 230 4.33 -10.16 -11.69
C ARG A 230 3.45 -9.45 -10.67
N VAL A 231 2.30 -8.92 -11.10
CA VAL A 231 1.37 -8.19 -10.25
C VAL A 231 0.61 -9.15 -9.35
N ALA A 232 0.61 -8.87 -8.04
CA ALA A 232 -0.18 -9.62 -7.09
C ALA A 232 -1.65 -9.22 -7.19
N ILE A 233 -2.58 -10.07 -6.74
CA ILE A 233 -3.98 -9.66 -6.61
C ILE A 233 -4.17 -8.60 -5.51
N ASP A 234 -3.26 -8.56 -4.53
CA ASP A 234 -3.33 -7.69 -3.35
C ASP A 234 -2.00 -7.01 -2.98
N ASN A 235 -2.13 -5.92 -2.23
CA ASN A 235 -1.03 -5.16 -1.64
C ASN A 235 -0.52 -5.69 -0.29
N ASN A 236 -0.74 -6.98 0.01
CA ASN A 236 -0.41 -7.57 1.32
C ASN A 236 1.08 -7.49 1.68
N ALA A 237 1.98 -7.30 0.70
CA ALA A 237 3.41 -7.10 0.96
C ALA A 237 3.68 -5.81 1.77
N ALA A 238 3.02 -4.71 1.42
CA ALA A 238 3.16 -3.45 2.15
C ALA A 238 2.47 -3.52 3.53
N GLU A 239 1.26 -4.09 3.62
CA GLU A 239 0.57 -4.27 4.90
C GLU A 239 1.41 -5.10 5.89
N ARG A 240 2.06 -6.17 5.42
CA ARG A 240 2.97 -6.99 6.25
C ARG A 240 4.20 -6.20 6.72
N ALA A 241 4.75 -5.34 5.87
CA ALA A 241 5.90 -4.50 6.22
C ALA A 241 5.54 -3.46 7.30
N LEU A 242 4.31 -2.95 7.30
CA LEU A 242 3.84 -1.97 8.29
C LEU A 242 3.37 -2.58 9.62
N ARG A 243 3.04 -3.88 9.65
CA ARG A 243 2.50 -4.53 10.87
C ARG A 243 3.36 -4.32 12.13
N PRO A 244 4.71 -4.39 12.10
CA PRO A 244 5.54 -4.13 13.28
C PRO A 244 5.50 -2.67 13.76
N ILE A 245 5.12 -1.73 12.88
CA ILE A 245 5.10 -0.28 13.14
C ILE A 245 3.73 0.16 13.68
N GLY A 246 2.65 -0.46 13.22
CA GLY A 246 1.27 -0.12 13.60
C GLY A 246 0.80 -0.72 14.93
N GLY A 247 1.56 -1.64 15.54
CA GLY A 247 1.20 -2.27 16.80
C GLY A 247 1.34 -1.36 18.04
N PRO A 248 0.64 -1.66 19.15
CA PRO A 248 0.80 -0.94 20.42
C PRO A 248 2.23 -1.04 21.00
N GLU A 249 3.01 -2.06 20.58
CA GLU A 249 4.41 -2.28 20.93
C GLU A 249 5.41 -1.81 19.86
N SER A 250 4.97 -0.92 18.96
CA SER A 250 5.85 -0.28 17.98
C SER A 250 7.06 0.41 18.64
N LEU A 251 8.25 0.21 18.07
CA LEU A 251 9.51 0.90 18.42
C LEU A 251 9.41 2.44 18.28
N CYS A 252 8.28 2.95 17.79
CA CYS A 252 7.91 4.37 17.79
C CYS A 252 6.80 4.66 18.80
N THR A 253 6.89 4.15 20.03
CA THR A 253 6.11 4.70 21.14
C THR A 253 6.57 6.13 21.45
N PRO A 254 5.66 7.09 21.73
CA PRO A 254 6.03 8.48 22.04
C PRO A 254 6.94 8.64 23.27
N SER A 255 7.12 7.58 24.06
CA SER A 255 8.04 7.49 25.20
C SER A 255 9.49 7.21 24.79
N LEU A 256 9.75 6.67 23.60
CA LEU A 256 11.11 6.38 23.15
C LEU A 256 11.79 7.67 22.67
N SER A 257 12.82 8.07 23.42
CA SER A 257 13.69 9.22 23.18
C SER A 257 14.40 9.18 21.81
N VAL A 258 14.37 8.03 21.13
CA VAL A 258 14.94 7.76 19.80
C VAL A 258 14.39 8.71 18.73
N CYS A 259 13.09 8.98 18.69
CA CYS A 259 12.50 9.88 17.67
C CYS A 259 12.87 11.37 17.85
N LYS A 260 13.37 11.78 19.03
CA LYS A 260 13.69 13.19 19.32
C LYS A 260 15.02 13.66 18.70
N HIS A 261 15.90 12.76 18.26
CA HIS A 261 17.24 13.13 17.77
C HIS A 261 17.43 13.09 16.25
N TRP A 262 16.51 12.50 15.49
CA TRP A 262 16.62 12.43 14.02
C TRP A 262 16.56 13.79 13.31
N LYS A 263 16.17 14.86 14.01
CA LYS A 263 16.25 16.25 13.52
C LYS A 263 17.57 16.97 13.81
N ARG A 264 18.52 16.35 14.52
CA ARG A 264 19.77 16.99 14.95
C ARG A 264 21.01 16.60 14.12
N VAL A 265 20.83 15.75 13.11
CA VAL A 265 21.87 15.45 12.12
C VAL A 265 21.49 16.13 10.81
N GLY A 266 21.55 17.46 10.83
CA GLY A 266 21.67 18.27 9.62
C GLY A 266 23.15 18.54 9.39
N VAL A 267 23.65 18.16 8.22
CA VAL A 267 24.68 18.95 7.54
C VAL A 267 23.98 20.21 7.02
#